data_AF-X0UW93-F1
#
_entry.id   AF-X0UW93-F1
#
_cell.length_a   1.000
_cell.length_b   1.000
_cell.length_c   1.000
_cell.angle_alpha   90.00
_cell.angle_beta   90.00
_cell.angle_gamma   90.00
#
_symmetry.space_group_name_H-M   'P 1'
#
loop_
_entity.id
_entity.type
_entity.pdbx_description
1 polymer ?
#
loop_
_entity_poly.entity_id
_entity_poly.type
_entity_poly.pdbx_seq_one_letter_code
_entity_poly.pdbx_strand_id
1 'polypeptide(L)'
;YNDVKTGFITNGIEFSEEQMKSVVDNCSWCGFSIDAGDKTSFKAVHQVDKFYQVIENMAKLVEMKQERKSNLEITYKFLLHPLNASTIFKASKLAKDIGVDMFQARPVCWDNLYDQTIRKPIDYKSFVDLINVQMEQSSRLTDENFKFYGIRHKFGESFERVINFKKCRATSIMAVYCADGTIQLCHDLRGKKEWILCRHDNPEDILDVWGTKKHLDMIDSIKPENCPRCTFQRYNEIIENVIIEDKMYRDFP
;
A
#
# COMPACT_ATOMS: atom_id res chain seq x y z
N TYR A 1 26.51 -3.76 -5.19
CA TYR A 1 25.09 -3.68 -4.83
C TYR A 1 25.02 -3.30 -3.35
N ASN A 2 24.44 -2.16 -3.00
CA ASN A 2 24.54 -1.53 -1.67
C ASN A 2 23.46 -1.99 -0.68
N ASP A 3 23.12 -3.29 -0.63
CA ASP A 3 22.09 -3.86 0.27
C ASP A 3 20.72 -3.13 0.27
N VAL A 4 20.42 -2.32 -0.76
CA VAL A 4 19.16 -1.59 -0.89
C VAL A 4 18.08 -2.56 -1.35
N LYS A 5 17.10 -2.84 -0.48
CA LYS A 5 15.90 -3.60 -0.83
C LYS A 5 14.97 -2.72 -1.68
N THR A 6 14.66 -3.17 -2.89
CA THR A 6 13.75 -2.45 -3.79
C THR A 6 12.42 -3.19 -3.93
N GLY A 7 11.35 -2.41 -4.06
CA GLY A 7 10.00 -2.91 -4.26
C GLY A 7 9.39 -2.30 -5.52
N PHE A 8 8.68 -3.11 -6.31
CA PHE A 8 7.99 -2.66 -7.51
C PHE A 8 6.48 -2.81 -7.37
N ILE A 9 5.71 -1.84 -7.89
CA ILE A 9 4.24 -1.91 -7.91
C ILE A 9 3.78 -1.73 -9.35
N THR A 10 2.91 -2.63 -9.82
CA THR A 10 2.37 -2.60 -11.18
C THR A 10 0.88 -2.93 -11.19
N ASN A 11 0.16 -2.50 -12.23
CA ASN A 11 -1.18 -3.02 -12.54
C ASN A 11 -1.10 -4.37 -13.30
N GLY A 12 0.10 -4.76 -13.77
CA GLY A 12 0.38 -6.02 -14.43
C GLY A 12 -0.14 -6.16 -15.85
N ILE A 13 -0.70 -5.11 -16.46
CA ILE A 13 -1.25 -5.18 -17.83
C ILE A 13 -0.10 -5.18 -18.84
N GLU A 14 0.69 -4.11 -18.88
CA GLU A 14 1.84 -3.96 -19.77
C GLU A 14 3.12 -4.28 -18.99
N PHE A 15 3.40 -5.58 -18.83
CA PHE A 15 4.56 -6.07 -18.10
C PHE A 15 5.34 -7.04 -18.97
N SER A 16 6.26 -6.52 -19.78
CA SER A 16 7.08 -7.29 -20.71
C SER A 16 8.05 -8.23 -19.99
N GLU A 17 8.52 -9.28 -20.67
CA GLU A 17 9.51 -10.22 -20.13
C GLU A 17 10.82 -9.53 -19.69
N GLU A 18 11.25 -8.48 -20.39
CA GLU A 18 12.43 -7.69 -20.02
C GLU A 18 12.24 -6.98 -18.68
N GLN A 19 11.06 -6.38 -18.49
CA GLN A 19 10.71 -5.73 -17.23
C GLN A 19 10.56 -6.77 -16.10
N MET A 20 9.92 -7.92 -16.38
CA MET A 20 9.80 -9.01 -15.41
C MET A 20 11.18 -9.51 -14.96
N LYS A 21 12.09 -9.74 -15.91
CA LYS A 21 13.47 -10.12 -15.64
C LYS A 21 14.16 -9.09 -14.74
N SER A 22 14.03 -7.81 -15.09
CA SER A 22 14.60 -6.72 -14.29
C SER A 22 14.07 -6.73 -12.85
N VAL A 23 12.78 -6.98 -12.65
CA VAL A 23 12.16 -7.09 -11.32
C VAL A 23 12.66 -8.32 -10.56
N VAL A 24 12.71 -9.50 -11.20
CA VAL A 24 13.19 -10.74 -10.56
C VAL A 24 14.66 -10.64 -10.14
N ASP A 25 15.48 -9.96 -10.94
CA ASP A 25 16.92 -9.87 -10.73
C ASP A 25 17.29 -8.76 -9.72
N ASN A 26 16.46 -7.74 -9.53
CA ASN A 26 16.82 -6.54 -8.76
C ASN A 26 15.87 -6.17 -7.61
N CYS A 27 14.67 -6.75 -7.54
CA CYS A 27 13.69 -6.43 -6.50
C CYS A 27 13.58 -7.53 -5.44
N SER A 28 13.35 -7.09 -4.19
CA SER A 28 12.98 -7.99 -3.10
C SER A 28 11.47 -8.20 -3.01
N TRP A 29 10.67 -7.31 -3.62
CA TRP A 29 9.21 -7.38 -3.56
C TRP A 29 8.55 -6.83 -4.82
N CYS A 30 7.47 -7.45 -5.29
CA CYS A 30 6.64 -6.97 -6.40
C CYS A 30 5.15 -7.12 -6.08
N GLY A 31 4.42 -6.00 -6.05
CA GLY A 31 2.98 -5.98 -5.79
C GLY A 31 2.15 -5.68 -7.04
N PHE A 32 1.17 -6.54 -7.33
CA PHE A 32 0.22 -6.33 -8.42
C PHE A 32 -1.09 -5.77 -7.89
N SER A 33 -1.47 -4.59 -8.37
CA SER A 33 -2.77 -3.97 -8.08
C SER A 33 -3.86 -4.57 -8.97
N ILE A 34 -4.56 -5.59 -8.46
CA ILE A 34 -5.58 -6.33 -9.24
C ILE A 34 -6.98 -6.04 -8.74
N ASP A 35 -7.19 -5.88 -7.42
CA ASP A 35 -8.45 -5.39 -6.84
C ASP A 35 -9.70 -6.17 -7.29
N ALA A 36 -9.57 -7.47 -7.61
CA ALA A 36 -10.64 -8.30 -8.14
C ALA A 36 -10.37 -9.79 -7.91
N GLY A 37 -11.39 -10.64 -7.91
CA GLY A 37 -11.25 -12.11 -7.93
C GLY A 37 -11.70 -12.75 -9.23
N ASP A 38 -12.25 -11.97 -10.16
CA ASP A 38 -12.65 -12.42 -11.49
C ASP A 38 -12.74 -11.28 -12.50
N LYS A 39 -12.94 -11.66 -13.77
CA LYS A 39 -13.15 -10.73 -14.89
C LYS A 39 -14.27 -9.72 -14.64
N THR A 40 -15.38 -10.13 -14.02
CA THR A 40 -16.53 -9.25 -13.77
C THR A 40 -16.18 -8.16 -12.76
N SER A 41 -15.63 -8.53 -11.60
CA SER A 41 -15.19 -7.57 -10.58
C SER A 41 -14.04 -6.69 -11.08
N PHE A 42 -13.10 -7.26 -11.86
CA PHE A 42 -12.00 -6.50 -12.45
C PHE A 42 -12.50 -5.44 -13.43
N LYS A 43 -13.40 -5.81 -14.35
CA LYS A 43 -14.00 -4.86 -15.29
C LYS A 43 -14.83 -3.79 -14.56
N ALA A 44 -15.52 -4.14 -13.48
CA ALA A 44 -16.28 -3.19 -12.68
C ALA A 44 -15.37 -2.17 -11.95
N VAL A 45 -14.20 -2.60 -11.45
CA VAL A 45 -13.27 -1.74 -10.71
C VAL A 45 -12.35 -0.95 -11.64
N HIS A 46 -11.68 -1.62 -12.59
CA HIS A 46 -10.66 -1.03 -13.46
C HIS A 46 -11.20 -0.51 -14.79
N GLN A 47 -12.47 -0.80 -15.12
CA GLN A 47 -13.12 -0.34 -16.35
C GLN A 47 -12.44 -0.84 -17.65
N VAL A 48 -11.69 -1.94 -17.55
CA VAL A 48 -11.02 -2.60 -18.68
C VAL A 48 -11.17 -4.12 -18.60
N ASP A 49 -11.14 -4.81 -19.74
CA ASP A 49 -11.31 -6.27 -19.83
C ASP A 49 -9.95 -6.98 -19.99
N LYS A 50 -9.11 -6.86 -18.95
CA LYS A 50 -7.70 -7.34 -18.96
C LYS A 50 -7.37 -8.31 -17.81
N PHE A 51 -8.37 -8.79 -17.08
CA PHE A 51 -8.15 -9.65 -15.90
C PHE A 51 -7.27 -10.86 -16.21
N TYR A 52 -7.59 -11.64 -17.24
CA TYR A 52 -6.81 -12.84 -17.59
C TYR A 52 -5.39 -12.51 -18.03
N GLN A 53 -5.18 -11.41 -18.76
CA GLN A 53 -3.83 -10.94 -19.14
C GLN A 53 -2.99 -10.63 -17.90
N VAL A 54 -3.56 -9.94 -16.91
CA VAL A 54 -2.86 -9.61 -15.66
C VAL A 54 -2.52 -10.88 -14.86
N ILE A 55 -3.46 -11.83 -14.78
CA ILE A 55 -3.24 -13.11 -14.10
C ILE A 55 -2.15 -13.94 -14.80
N GLU A 56 -2.16 -13.99 -16.13
CA GLU A 56 -1.12 -14.66 -16.92
C GLU A 56 0.25 -14.01 -16.70
N ASN A 57 0.33 -12.69 -16.71
CA ASN A 57 1.58 -11.97 -16.46
C ASN A 57 2.11 -12.19 -15.03
N MET A 58 1.23 -12.27 -14.04
CA MET A 58 1.60 -12.63 -12.67
C MET A 58 2.14 -14.06 -12.59
N ALA A 59 1.49 -15.02 -13.25
CA ALA A 59 1.94 -16.42 -13.27
C ALA A 59 3.32 -16.55 -13.93
N LYS A 60 3.56 -15.84 -15.04
CA LYS A 60 4.89 -15.78 -15.69
C LYS A 60 5.97 -15.23 -14.76
N LEU A 61 5.67 -14.21 -13.95
CA LEU A 61 6.62 -13.69 -12.97
C LEU A 61 6.94 -14.71 -11.87
N VAL A 62 5.93 -15.47 -11.42
CA VAL A 62 6.12 -16.55 -10.43
C VAL A 62 7.01 -17.67 -10.99
N GLU A 63 6.76 -18.11 -12.21
CA GLU A 63 7.60 -19.10 -12.91
C GLU A 63 9.04 -18.60 -13.03
N MET A 64 9.23 -17.38 -13.52
CA MET A 64 10.55 -16.76 -13.69
C MET A 64 11.30 -16.60 -12.35
N LYS A 65 10.59 -16.27 -11.27
CA LYS A 65 11.14 -16.27 -9.91
C LYS A 65 11.67 -17.64 -9.53
N GLN A 66 10.90 -18.71 -9.76
CA GLN A 66 11.25 -20.08 -9.40
C GLN A 66 12.46 -20.59 -10.19
N GLU A 67 12.46 -20.40 -11.51
CA GLU A 67 13.57 -20.77 -12.41
C GLU A 67 14.90 -20.13 -11.97
N ARG A 68 14.84 -18.86 -11.57
CA ARG A 68 16.01 -18.10 -11.12
C ARG A 68 16.34 -18.28 -9.64
N LYS A 69 15.51 -19.00 -8.88
CA LYS A 69 15.62 -19.14 -7.42
C LYS A 69 15.74 -17.76 -6.73
N SER A 70 14.98 -16.80 -7.22
CA SER A 70 15.00 -15.43 -6.69
C SER A 70 14.25 -15.33 -5.36
N ASN A 71 14.74 -14.46 -4.48
CA ASN A 71 14.09 -14.12 -3.21
C ASN A 71 12.95 -13.08 -3.37
N LEU A 72 12.56 -12.77 -4.61
CA LEU A 72 11.46 -11.84 -4.89
C LEU A 72 10.17 -12.30 -4.22
N GLU A 73 9.58 -11.49 -3.35
CA GLU A 73 8.23 -11.71 -2.83
C GLU A 73 7.19 -11.10 -3.77
N ILE A 74 6.29 -11.91 -4.31
CA ILE A 74 5.21 -11.48 -5.19
C ILE A 74 3.94 -11.33 -4.35
N THR A 75 3.23 -10.22 -4.52
CA THR A 75 2.03 -9.90 -3.76
C THR A 75 0.84 -9.58 -4.65
N TYR A 76 -0.27 -10.26 -4.39
CA TYR A 76 -1.57 -9.90 -4.92
C TYR A 76 -2.17 -8.79 -4.06
N LYS A 77 -2.32 -7.58 -4.62
CA LYS A 77 -2.88 -6.43 -3.90
C LYS A 77 -4.34 -6.24 -4.26
N PHE A 78 -5.14 -6.05 -3.22
CA PHE A 78 -6.58 -5.94 -3.30
C PHE A 78 -7.09 -4.77 -2.47
N LEU A 79 -7.51 -3.70 -3.14
CA LEU A 79 -8.24 -2.59 -2.57
C LEU A 79 -9.72 -2.95 -2.47
N LEU A 80 -10.23 -3.02 -1.24
CA LEU A 80 -11.61 -3.41 -0.97
C LEU A 80 -12.56 -2.29 -1.41
N HIS A 81 -13.53 -2.66 -2.21
CA HIS A 81 -14.60 -1.79 -2.69
C HIS A 81 -15.91 -2.60 -2.73
N PRO A 82 -17.10 -1.99 -2.54
CA PRO A 82 -18.37 -2.69 -2.70
C PRO A 82 -18.49 -3.53 -3.99
N LEU A 83 -17.90 -3.04 -5.09
CA LEU A 83 -17.89 -3.73 -6.39
C LEU A 83 -17.09 -5.05 -6.43
N ASN A 84 -16.17 -5.28 -5.49
CA ASN A 84 -15.32 -6.46 -5.46
C ASN A 84 -15.39 -7.25 -4.14
N ALA A 85 -16.15 -6.77 -3.15
CA ALA A 85 -16.22 -7.33 -1.79
C ALA A 85 -16.57 -8.83 -1.76
N SER A 86 -17.41 -9.30 -2.69
CA SER A 86 -17.80 -10.71 -2.80
C SER A 86 -16.75 -11.64 -3.42
N THR A 87 -15.60 -11.09 -3.85
CA THR A 87 -14.59 -11.83 -4.62
C THR A 87 -13.25 -11.96 -3.90
N ILE A 88 -13.11 -11.50 -2.65
CA ILE A 88 -11.84 -11.51 -1.90
C ILE A 88 -11.32 -12.94 -1.70
N PHE A 89 -12.17 -13.88 -1.29
CA PHE A 89 -11.78 -15.28 -1.09
C PHE A 89 -11.41 -15.95 -2.40
N LYS A 90 -12.19 -15.69 -3.45
CA LYS A 90 -11.89 -16.17 -4.81
C LYS A 90 -10.53 -15.65 -5.30
N ALA A 91 -10.25 -14.37 -5.09
CA ALA A 91 -8.97 -13.76 -5.43
C ALA A 91 -7.81 -14.37 -4.62
N SER A 92 -8.02 -14.59 -3.32
CA SER A 92 -7.00 -15.18 -2.43
C SER A 92 -6.68 -16.62 -2.81
N LYS A 93 -7.70 -17.42 -3.16
CA LYS A 93 -7.50 -18.77 -3.67
C LYS A 93 -6.75 -18.76 -5.00
N LEU A 94 -7.16 -17.89 -5.93
CA LEU A 94 -6.47 -17.73 -7.21
C LEU A 94 -5.00 -17.35 -7.03
N ALA A 95 -4.70 -16.40 -6.14
CA ALA A 95 -3.33 -15.97 -5.86
C ALA A 95 -2.48 -17.15 -5.32
N LYS A 96 -3.04 -17.92 -4.39
CA LYS A 96 -2.40 -19.12 -3.85
C LYS A 96 -2.16 -20.18 -4.93
N ASP A 97 -3.17 -20.47 -5.74
CA ASP A 97 -3.12 -21.48 -6.80
C ASP A 97 -2.05 -21.13 -7.86
N ILE A 98 -1.79 -19.84 -8.10
CA ILE A 98 -0.73 -19.34 -9.00
C ILE A 98 0.68 -19.48 -8.38
N GLY A 99 0.78 -19.56 -7.04
CA GLY A 99 2.06 -19.59 -6.33
C GLY A 99 2.61 -18.21 -5.95
N VAL A 100 1.73 -17.22 -5.77
CA VAL A 100 2.08 -15.92 -5.19
C VAL A 100 2.42 -16.07 -3.71
N ASP A 101 3.36 -15.30 -3.17
CA ASP A 101 3.79 -15.42 -1.76
C ASP A 101 2.78 -14.80 -0.78
N MET A 102 2.16 -13.70 -1.18
CA MET A 102 1.34 -12.89 -0.29
C MET A 102 0.09 -12.34 -0.96
N PHE A 103 -1.01 -12.27 -0.20
CA PHE A 103 -2.20 -11.53 -0.55
C PHE A 103 -2.43 -10.40 0.45
N GLN A 104 -2.60 -9.17 -0.04
CA GLN A 104 -2.84 -7.99 0.78
C GLN A 104 -4.19 -7.36 0.46
N ALA A 105 -5.13 -7.46 1.39
CA ALA A 105 -6.43 -6.80 1.32
C ALA A 105 -6.46 -5.56 2.21
N ARG A 106 -6.90 -4.40 1.69
CA ARG A 106 -7.11 -3.19 2.49
C ARG A 106 -8.21 -2.30 1.91
N PRO A 107 -8.98 -1.55 2.72
CA PRO A 107 -9.96 -0.59 2.21
C PRO A 107 -9.35 0.46 1.27
N VAL A 108 -10.15 0.89 0.29
CA VAL A 108 -9.81 2.03 -0.57
C VAL A 108 -9.74 3.30 0.28
N CYS A 109 -8.73 4.11 0.01
CA CYS A 109 -8.62 5.44 0.58
C CYS A 109 -9.16 6.43 -0.44
N TRP A 110 -10.39 6.88 -0.23
CA TRP A 110 -11.08 7.79 -1.13
C TRP A 110 -10.68 9.26 -0.88
N ASP A 111 -10.19 9.56 0.33
CA ASP A 111 -9.91 10.88 0.86
C ASP A 111 -8.46 11.37 0.62
N ASN A 112 -7.56 10.53 0.11
CA ASN A 112 -6.18 10.91 -0.23
C ASN A 112 -5.95 11.18 -1.74
N LEU A 113 -7.03 11.44 -2.48
CA LEU A 113 -6.98 11.73 -3.92
C LEU A 113 -6.87 13.25 -4.18
N TYR A 114 -6.18 13.60 -5.27
CA TYR A 114 -5.89 14.99 -5.67
C TYR A 114 -7.15 15.81 -5.98
N ASP A 115 -8.27 15.16 -6.27
CA ASP A 115 -9.56 15.80 -6.51
C ASP A 115 -10.67 15.15 -5.65
N GLN A 116 -10.94 15.78 -4.51
CA GLN A 116 -12.01 15.37 -3.61
C GLN A 116 -13.38 15.92 -4.06
N THR A 117 -13.43 16.86 -5.01
CA THR A 117 -14.70 17.48 -5.46
C THR A 117 -15.59 16.48 -6.19
N ILE A 118 -15.02 15.37 -6.66
CA ILE A 118 -15.70 14.38 -7.50
C ILE A 118 -16.15 13.14 -6.70
N ARG A 119 -15.65 12.89 -5.46
CA ARG A 119 -15.82 11.56 -4.82
C ARG A 119 -16.28 11.61 -3.37
N LYS A 120 -17.43 10.97 -3.14
CA LYS A 120 -18.07 10.78 -1.82
C LYS A 120 -17.38 9.66 -1.03
N PRO A 121 -17.51 9.65 0.31
CA PRO A 121 -17.12 8.50 1.13
C PRO A 121 -17.70 7.20 0.59
N ILE A 122 -16.89 6.14 0.59
CA ILE A 122 -17.35 4.80 0.26
C ILE A 122 -18.09 4.25 1.48
N ASP A 123 -19.35 3.89 1.30
CA ASP A 123 -20.14 3.24 2.35
C ASP A 123 -19.89 1.73 2.33
N TYR A 124 -19.24 1.23 3.37
CA TYR A 124 -18.98 -0.18 3.56
C TYR A 124 -20.01 -0.87 4.46
N LYS A 125 -20.93 -0.15 5.12
CA LYS A 125 -21.78 -0.70 6.19
C LYS A 125 -22.51 -1.97 5.78
N SER A 126 -23.14 -1.97 4.60
CA SER A 126 -23.86 -3.13 4.06
C SER A 126 -22.96 -4.29 3.60
N PHE A 127 -21.64 -4.10 3.57
CA PHE A 127 -20.66 -5.07 3.10
C PHE A 127 -19.73 -5.57 4.21
N VAL A 128 -19.75 -4.99 5.42
CA VAL A 128 -18.82 -5.34 6.51
C VAL A 128 -18.84 -6.84 6.79
N ASP A 129 -20.03 -7.43 6.99
CA ASP A 129 -20.17 -8.86 7.31
C ASP A 129 -19.68 -9.74 6.17
N LEU A 130 -20.04 -9.41 4.92
CA LEU A 130 -19.56 -10.13 3.74
C LEU A 130 -18.02 -10.08 3.66
N ILE A 131 -17.42 -8.92 3.84
CA ILE A 131 -15.97 -8.73 3.81
C ILE A 131 -15.32 -9.52 4.96
N ASN A 132 -15.91 -9.52 6.15
CA ASN A 132 -15.42 -10.29 7.30
C ASN A 132 -15.39 -11.79 7.00
N VAL A 133 -16.49 -12.36 6.52
CA VAL A 133 -16.58 -13.77 6.13
C VAL A 133 -15.54 -14.12 5.08
N GLN A 134 -15.42 -13.30 4.02
CA GLN A 134 -14.46 -13.55 2.95
C GLN A 134 -13.01 -13.47 3.43
N MET A 135 -12.68 -12.51 4.30
CA MET A 135 -11.34 -12.39 4.88
C MET A 135 -11.01 -13.55 5.81
N GLU A 136 -11.97 -14.02 6.61
CA GLU A 136 -11.78 -15.18 7.48
C GLU A 136 -11.53 -16.45 6.66
N GLN A 137 -12.31 -16.67 5.59
CA GLN A 137 -12.05 -17.78 4.67
C GLN A 137 -10.66 -17.66 4.02
N SER A 138 -10.25 -16.45 3.66
CA SER A 138 -8.96 -16.19 3.03
C SER A 138 -7.79 -16.37 4.01
N SER A 139 -7.95 -15.99 5.27
CA SER A 139 -6.89 -16.15 6.29
C SER A 139 -6.56 -17.61 6.53
N ARG A 140 -7.56 -18.50 6.47
CA ARG A 140 -7.40 -19.96 6.56
C ARG A 140 -6.62 -20.59 5.39
N LEU A 141 -6.39 -19.85 4.30
CA LEU A 141 -5.51 -20.29 3.21
C LEU A 141 -4.03 -20.12 3.54
N THR A 142 -3.69 -19.40 4.60
CA THR A 142 -2.30 -19.12 5.00
C THR A 142 -1.57 -20.42 5.37
N ASP A 143 -0.38 -20.61 4.81
CA ASP A 143 0.53 -21.72 5.12
C ASP A 143 1.99 -21.24 5.04
N GLU A 144 2.96 -22.15 4.93
CA GLU A 144 4.38 -21.83 4.81
C GLU A 144 4.74 -21.07 3.52
N ASN A 145 3.98 -21.22 2.44
CA ASN A 145 4.26 -20.65 1.12
C ASN A 145 3.36 -19.48 0.74
N PHE A 146 2.21 -19.32 1.42
CA PHE A 146 1.23 -18.27 1.13
C PHE A 146 0.80 -17.56 2.41
N LYS A 147 0.86 -16.23 2.43
CA LYS A 147 0.39 -15.39 3.55
C LYS A 147 -0.76 -14.48 3.15
N PHE A 148 -1.83 -14.46 3.94
CA PHE A 148 -2.92 -13.51 3.79
C PHE A 148 -2.85 -12.38 4.83
N TYR A 149 -2.91 -11.12 4.38
CA TYR A 149 -2.95 -9.93 5.23
C TYR A 149 -4.18 -9.07 4.95
N GLY A 150 -5.16 -9.16 5.86
CA GLY A 150 -6.27 -8.20 5.94
C GLY A 150 -5.87 -6.97 6.75
N ILE A 151 -5.42 -5.91 6.09
CA ILE A 151 -4.97 -4.68 6.75
C ILE A 151 -6.17 -3.85 7.20
N ARG A 152 -6.50 -3.99 8.48
CA ARG A 152 -7.62 -3.27 9.12
C ARG A 152 -7.19 -2.27 10.19
N HIS A 153 -5.98 -2.42 10.72
CA HIS A 153 -5.48 -1.59 11.82
C HIS A 153 -5.35 -0.09 11.49
N LYS A 154 -5.65 0.37 10.27
CA LYS A 154 -5.64 1.80 9.91
C LYS A 154 -7.06 2.37 9.71
N PHE A 155 -8.07 1.58 10.03
CA PHE A 155 -9.48 1.86 9.81
C PHE A 155 -10.28 1.49 11.07
N GLY A 156 -11.47 2.07 11.21
CA GLY A 156 -12.43 1.64 12.22
C GLY A 156 -13.11 0.32 11.84
N GLU A 157 -14.01 -0.15 12.70
CA GLU A 157 -14.68 -1.46 12.55
C GLU A 157 -15.52 -1.54 11.26
N SER A 158 -16.08 -0.41 10.83
CA SER A 158 -16.85 -0.28 9.59
C SER A 158 -16.03 0.29 8.43
N PHE A 159 -14.69 0.17 8.51
CA PHE A 159 -13.72 0.69 7.55
C PHE A 159 -13.71 2.21 7.37
N GLU A 160 -14.27 2.95 8.32
CA GLU A 160 -14.23 4.39 8.35
C GLU A 160 -12.81 4.91 8.62
N ARG A 161 -12.56 6.15 8.19
CA ARG A 161 -11.33 6.88 8.50
C ARG A 161 -11.22 7.07 10.01
N VAL A 162 -10.08 6.65 10.57
CA VAL A 162 -9.68 6.92 11.96
C VAL A 162 -8.32 7.59 11.97
N ILE A 163 -8.07 8.39 13.01
CA ILE A 163 -6.77 9.01 13.31
C ILE A 163 -6.54 8.86 14.81
N ASN A 164 -5.60 8.01 15.19
CA ASN A 164 -5.36 7.65 16.60
C ASN A 164 -4.02 8.16 17.13
N PHE A 165 -3.55 9.31 16.62
CA PHE A 165 -2.31 9.94 17.05
C PHE A 165 -2.48 11.47 17.06
N LYS A 166 -1.76 12.15 17.96
CA LYS A 166 -1.91 13.60 18.17
C LYS A 166 -1.00 14.43 17.26
N LYS A 167 0.15 13.89 16.86
CA LYS A 167 1.10 14.59 15.98
C LYS A 167 1.70 13.65 14.94
N CYS A 168 1.87 14.16 13.71
CA CYS A 168 2.58 13.41 12.68
C CYS A 168 4.08 13.40 12.98
N ARG A 169 4.69 12.21 12.93
CA ARG A 169 6.13 11.98 13.14
C ARG A 169 6.74 11.11 12.06
N ALA A 170 5.93 10.24 11.47
CA ALA A 170 6.36 9.28 10.47
C ALA A 170 6.83 9.90 9.14
N THR A 171 6.49 11.16 8.84
CA THR A 171 7.02 11.84 7.65
C THR A 171 8.52 12.13 7.76
N SER A 172 9.09 12.12 8.96
CA SER A 172 10.55 12.29 9.16
C SER A 172 11.39 11.05 8.80
N ILE A 173 10.75 9.91 8.53
CA ILE A 173 11.42 8.63 8.21
C ILE A 173 11.13 8.15 6.79
N MET A 174 10.46 8.96 5.96
CA MET A 174 10.16 8.62 4.57
C MET A 174 10.04 9.87 3.70
N ALA A 175 10.79 9.90 2.60
CA ALA A 175 10.65 10.91 1.55
C ALA A 175 9.81 10.38 0.38
N VAL A 176 9.11 11.27 -0.31
CA VAL A 176 8.31 10.92 -1.50
C VAL A 176 8.81 11.72 -2.69
N TYR A 177 9.52 11.05 -3.59
CA TYR A 177 9.97 11.61 -4.86
C TYR A 177 8.87 11.49 -5.90
N CYS A 178 8.48 12.60 -6.49
CA CYS A 178 7.46 12.66 -7.53
C CYS A 178 8.10 12.83 -8.92
N ALA A 179 7.39 12.34 -9.94
CA ALA A 179 7.86 12.34 -11.34
C ALA A 179 7.99 13.75 -11.95
N ASP A 180 7.39 14.76 -11.33
CA ASP A 180 7.46 16.18 -11.73
C ASP A 180 8.71 16.90 -11.18
N GLY A 181 9.65 16.16 -10.61
CA GLY A 181 10.86 16.72 -10.00
C GLY A 181 10.61 17.33 -8.62
N THR A 182 9.48 17.05 -7.95
CA THR A 182 9.23 17.51 -6.58
C THR A 182 9.46 16.42 -5.55
N ILE A 183 9.91 16.82 -4.36
CA ILE A 183 9.92 15.97 -3.16
C ILE A 183 8.78 16.44 -2.27
N GLN A 184 7.85 15.54 -1.97
CA GLN A 184 6.68 15.79 -1.14
C GLN A 184 6.93 15.26 0.28
N LEU A 185 6.42 15.98 1.28
CA LEU A 185 6.59 15.59 2.69
C LEU A 185 5.80 14.33 3.05
N CYS A 186 4.65 14.10 2.42
CA CYS A 186 3.73 13.04 2.81
C CYS A 186 3.15 12.30 1.61
N HIS A 187 3.19 10.96 1.66
CA HIS A 187 2.62 10.08 0.65
C HIS A 187 1.12 10.34 0.41
N ASP A 188 0.33 10.49 1.49
CA ASP A 188 -1.12 10.66 1.38
C ASP A 188 -1.54 12.10 1.04
N LEU A 189 -0.63 13.07 1.12
CA LEU A 189 -0.89 14.47 0.76
C LEU A 189 -0.17 14.89 -0.53
N ARG A 190 0.49 13.96 -1.23
CA ARG A 190 1.21 14.24 -2.48
C ARG A 190 0.33 14.93 -3.52
N GLY A 191 0.94 15.83 -4.29
CA GLY A 191 0.28 16.64 -5.33
C GLY A 191 -0.20 18.00 -4.81
N LYS A 192 -0.50 18.13 -3.52
CA LYS A 192 -0.84 19.41 -2.90
C LYS A 192 0.41 20.30 -2.77
N LYS A 193 0.33 21.52 -3.28
CA LYS A 193 1.50 22.42 -3.41
C LYS A 193 2.10 22.81 -2.06
N GLU A 194 1.26 22.94 -1.03
CA GLU A 194 1.66 23.29 0.32
C GLU A 194 2.51 22.21 1.01
N TRP A 195 2.55 20.98 0.48
CA TRP A 195 3.34 19.87 1.03
C TRP A 195 4.59 19.54 0.22
N ILE A 196 4.94 20.37 -0.77
CA ILE A 196 6.22 20.28 -1.50
C ILE A 196 7.34 20.75 -0.57
N LEU A 197 8.28 19.85 -0.25
CA LEU A 197 9.45 20.14 0.56
C LEU A 197 10.51 20.90 -0.26
N CYS A 198 10.90 20.34 -1.40
CA CYS A 198 11.83 20.92 -2.36
C CYS A 198 11.65 20.28 -3.75
N ARG A 199 12.47 20.72 -4.71
CA ARG A 199 12.66 20.02 -5.98
C ARG A 199 13.83 19.03 -5.87
N HIS A 200 13.88 18.08 -6.80
CA HIS A 200 15.02 17.20 -7.03
C HIS A 200 15.38 17.28 -8.52
N ASP A 201 16.08 18.36 -8.89
CA ASP A 201 16.71 18.39 -10.21
C ASP A 201 17.99 17.52 -10.16
N ASN A 202 18.59 17.41 -8.96
CA ASN A 202 19.48 16.34 -8.54
C ASN A 202 18.88 15.59 -7.32
N PRO A 203 18.93 14.23 -7.23
CA PRO A 203 18.48 13.50 -6.05
C PRO A 203 19.09 13.97 -4.71
N GLU A 204 20.30 14.54 -4.74
CA GLU A 204 20.99 15.04 -3.55
C GLU A 204 20.42 16.35 -3.00
N ASP A 205 19.59 17.07 -3.77
CA ASP A 205 18.95 18.34 -3.35
C ASP A 205 18.09 18.18 -2.08
N ILE A 206 17.68 16.95 -1.75
CA ILE A 206 16.99 16.65 -0.50
C ILE A 206 17.86 16.97 0.73
N LEU A 207 19.19 16.80 0.63
CA LEU A 207 20.12 16.92 1.76
C LEU A 207 20.20 18.34 2.30
N ASP A 208 19.95 19.34 1.45
CA ASP A 208 19.93 20.76 1.84
C ASP A 208 18.71 21.14 2.67
N VAL A 209 17.66 20.32 2.64
CA VAL A 209 16.37 20.63 3.28
C VAL A 209 16.01 19.62 4.36
N TRP A 210 16.39 18.35 4.22
CA TRP A 210 16.02 17.28 5.14
C TRP A 210 16.62 17.50 6.52
N GLY A 211 15.75 17.60 7.53
CA GLY A 211 16.13 17.80 8.92
C GLY A 211 16.42 19.27 9.29
N THR A 212 16.34 20.18 8.33
CA THR A 212 16.42 21.63 8.61
C THR A 212 15.19 22.13 9.36
N LYS A 213 15.28 23.36 9.89
CA LYS A 213 14.13 24.05 10.50
C LYS A 213 12.91 24.10 9.57
N LYS A 214 13.10 24.34 8.27
CA LYS A 214 12.00 24.31 7.28
C LYS A 214 11.30 22.96 7.26
N HIS A 215 12.04 21.86 7.21
CA HIS A 215 11.47 20.51 7.24
C HIS A 215 10.69 20.25 8.52
N LEU A 216 11.28 20.59 9.68
CA LEU A 216 10.65 20.40 10.98
C LEU A 216 9.38 21.26 11.15
N ASP A 217 9.43 22.53 10.77
CA ASP A 217 8.29 23.45 10.81
C ASP A 217 7.14 22.94 9.92
N MET A 218 7.45 22.37 8.75
CA MET A 218 6.43 21.74 7.89
C MET A 218 5.80 20.52 8.57
N ILE A 219 6.58 19.65 9.22
CA ILE A 219 6.05 18.49 9.97
C ILE A 219 5.16 18.96 11.13
N ASP A 220 5.60 19.95 11.90
CA ASP A 220 4.87 20.48 13.05
C ASP A 220 3.57 21.20 12.64
N SER A 221 3.50 21.72 11.41
CA SER A 221 2.28 22.32 10.88
C SER A 221 1.19 21.32 10.48
N ILE A 222 1.52 20.02 10.40
CA ILE A 222 0.55 18.96 10.09
C ILE A 222 -0.45 18.84 11.23
N LYS A 223 -1.73 19.00 10.90
CA LYS A 223 -2.88 18.74 11.77
C LYS A 223 -3.49 17.38 11.43
N PRO A 224 -3.24 16.31 12.22
CA PRO A 224 -3.71 14.95 11.90
C PRO A 224 -5.22 14.85 11.68
N GLU A 225 -6.01 15.66 12.38
CA GLU A 225 -7.47 15.74 12.24
C GLU A 225 -7.92 16.19 10.84
N ASN A 226 -7.06 16.89 10.08
CA ASN A 226 -7.30 17.33 8.70
C ASN A 226 -6.64 16.42 7.66
N CYS A 227 -5.81 15.47 8.08
CA CYS A 227 -5.18 14.52 7.16
C CYS A 227 -6.23 13.52 6.63
N PRO A 228 -6.08 12.97 5.42
CA PRO A 228 -6.83 11.78 5.05
C PRO A 228 -6.49 10.62 5.99
N ARG A 229 -7.08 9.43 5.79
CA ARG A 229 -6.60 8.18 6.40
C ARG A 229 -5.07 8.13 6.28
N CYS A 230 -4.37 7.88 7.38
CA CYS A 230 -2.91 7.94 7.39
C CYS A 230 -2.29 6.57 7.10
N THR A 231 -1.48 6.47 6.03
CA THR A 231 -0.71 5.25 5.70
C THR A 231 0.24 4.88 6.84
N PHE A 232 0.74 5.88 7.56
CA PHE A 232 1.71 5.71 8.64
C PHE A 232 1.11 5.80 10.04
N GLN A 233 -0.21 5.65 10.19
CA GLN A 233 -0.88 5.77 11.48
C GLN A 233 -0.19 4.94 12.57
N ARG A 234 0.12 3.67 12.30
CA ARG A 234 0.76 2.80 13.31
C ARG A 234 2.19 3.19 13.64
N TYR A 235 2.92 3.79 12.70
CA TYR A 235 4.24 4.35 13.00
C TYR A 235 4.10 5.51 13.99
N ASN A 236 3.16 6.42 13.75
CA ASN A 236 2.88 7.52 14.69
C ASN A 236 2.42 7.01 16.05
N GLU A 237 1.51 6.03 16.10
CA GLU A 237 1.04 5.43 17.35
C GLU A 237 2.17 4.75 18.13
N ILE A 238 3.09 4.04 17.45
CA ILE A 238 4.25 3.42 18.10
C ILE A 238 5.17 4.50 18.66
N ILE A 239 5.51 5.53 17.87
CA ILE A 239 6.37 6.62 18.35
C ILE A 239 5.71 7.35 19.54
N GLU A 240 4.41 7.65 19.46
CA GLU A 240 3.69 8.35 20.52
C GLU A 240 3.57 7.49 21.79
N ASN A 241 3.02 6.27 21.68
CA ASN A 241 2.69 5.46 22.85
C ASN A 241 3.90 4.73 23.43
N VAL A 242 4.82 4.25 22.60
CA VAL A 242 5.95 3.41 23.04
C VAL A 242 7.20 4.24 23.29
N ILE A 243 7.50 5.21 22.42
CA ILE A 243 8.77 5.96 22.50
C ILE A 243 8.63 7.22 23.36
N ILE A 244 7.53 7.96 23.25
CA ILE A 244 7.38 9.24 23.95
C ILE A 244 6.68 9.06 25.30
N GLU A 245 5.52 8.40 25.30
CA GLU A 245 4.72 8.22 26.52
C GLU A 245 5.16 7.00 27.34
N ASP A 246 6.09 6.19 26.82
CA ASP A 246 6.63 4.98 27.45
C ASP A 246 5.57 4.05 28.07
N LYS A 247 4.44 3.86 27.38
CA LYS A 247 3.34 3.01 27.86
C LYS A 247 3.68 1.52 27.92
N MET A 248 4.85 1.14 27.41
CA MET A 248 5.38 -0.22 27.48
C MET A 248 6.44 -0.39 28.56
N TYR A 249 6.77 0.66 29.32
CA TYR A 249 7.85 0.64 30.30
C TYR A 249 9.15 0.09 29.70
N ARG A 250 9.53 0.59 28.52
CA ARG A 250 10.46 -0.06 27.58
C ARG A 250 11.84 -0.37 28.16
N ASP A 251 12.25 0.38 29.19
CA ASP A 251 13.57 0.24 29.82
C ASP A 251 13.59 -0.91 30.84
N PHE A 252 12.43 -1.53 31.15
CA PHE A 252 12.29 -2.62 32.11
C PHE A 252 11.24 -3.64 31.66
N PRO A 253 11.58 -4.94 31.53
CA PRO A 253 10.62 -5.99 31.17
C PRO A 253 9.57 -6.28 32.25
#